data_AF-A0A9Q0V2X0-F1
#
_entry.id   AF-A0A9Q0V2X0-F1
#
_cell.length_a   1.000
_cell.length_b   1.000
_cell.length_c   1.000
_cell.angle_alpha   90.00
_cell.angle_beta   90.00
_cell.angle_gamma   90.00
#
_symmetry.space_group_name_H-M   'P 1'
#
loop_
_entity.id
_entity.type
_entity.pdbx_description
1 polymer ?
#
loop_
_entity_poly.entity_id
_entity_poly.type
_entity_poly.pdbx_seq_one_letter_code
_entity_poly.pdbx_strand_id
1 'polypeptide(L)'
;MFLKLLEAVLKTGNRMNVGTNRGDAHAFKLDTLLKLVDIKGTDGKTTLLHFVVQEIIRLEGSCLFGTNQNQTAEKTPISAFQDEVEFRKFGLQVVSGLCGELMNVKKAAAMDSDVLSSEVAKLASGITKLTEVLTVQSGGQ
;
A
#
# COMPACT_ATOMS: atom_id res chain seq x y z
N MET A 1 -3.96 0.16 -7.65
CA MET A 1 -4.11 0.98 -6.43
C MET A 1 -2.79 1.30 -5.73
N PHE A 2 -1.78 0.43 -5.71
CA PHE A 2 -0.56 0.70 -4.93
C PHE A 2 0.10 2.08 -5.21
N LEU A 3 0.20 2.51 -6.47
CA LEU A 3 0.72 3.85 -6.81
C LEU A 3 -0.14 4.99 -6.26
N LYS A 4 -1.47 4.82 -6.22
CA LYS A 4 -2.40 5.80 -5.66
C LYS A 4 -2.26 5.93 -4.14
N LEU A 5 -1.96 4.83 -3.45
CA LEU A 5 -1.57 4.86 -2.04
C LEU A 5 -0.29 5.68 -1.85
N LEU A 6 0.74 5.44 -2.66
CA LEU A 6 1.99 6.19 -2.56
C LEU A 6 1.76 7.69 -2.83
N GLU A 7 0.97 8.02 -3.84
CA GLU A 7 0.60 9.41 -4.14
C GLU A 7 -0.17 10.06 -2.99
N ALA A 8 -1.13 9.35 -2.39
CA ALA A 8 -1.87 9.84 -1.22
C ALA A 8 -0.94 10.08 -0.03
N VAL A 9 0.00 9.17 0.24
CA VAL A 9 1.02 9.36 1.29
C VAL A 9 1.87 10.60 1.03
N LEU A 10 2.31 10.81 -0.22
CA LEU A 10 3.11 11.98 -0.60
C LEU A 10 2.32 13.27 -0.44
N LYS A 11 1.07 13.31 -0.92
CA LYS A 11 0.17 14.48 -0.81
C LYS A 11 -0.14 14.81 0.65
N THR A 12 -0.47 13.80 1.47
CA THR A 12 -0.68 13.98 2.91
C THR A 12 0.59 14.53 3.58
N GLY A 13 1.76 13.94 3.29
CA GLY A 13 3.03 14.38 3.82
C GLY A 13 3.37 15.84 3.47
N ASN A 14 3.24 16.21 2.21
CA ASN A 14 3.46 17.58 1.75
C ASN A 14 2.49 18.56 2.41
N ARG A 15 1.19 18.23 2.45
CA ARG A 15 0.16 19.06 3.09
C ARG A 15 0.44 19.29 4.58
N MET A 16 0.97 18.30 5.28
CA MET A 16 1.30 18.43 6.71
C MET A 16 2.58 19.21 6.97
N ASN A 17 3.49 19.28 5.99
CA ASN A 17 4.77 19.95 6.11
C ASN A 17 4.83 21.28 5.35
N VAL A 18 3.68 21.83 4.94
CA VAL A 18 3.58 23.15 4.29
C VAL A 18 4.29 24.22 5.15
N GLY A 19 5.11 25.05 4.50
CA GLY A 19 5.88 26.09 5.18
C GLY A 19 7.17 25.60 5.85
N THR A 20 7.54 24.33 5.69
CA THR A 20 8.82 23.78 6.13
C THR A 20 9.64 23.28 4.95
N ASN A 21 10.93 23.01 5.15
CA ASN A 21 11.81 22.40 4.13
C ASN A 21 11.39 20.97 3.70
N ARG A 22 10.30 20.42 4.27
CA ARG A 22 9.75 19.09 3.97
C ARG A 22 8.41 19.13 3.22
N GLY A 23 7.88 20.31 2.92
CA GLY A 23 6.52 20.48 2.35
C GLY A 23 6.40 20.30 0.84
N ASP A 24 7.52 20.21 0.11
CA ASP A 24 7.57 20.10 -1.36
C ASP A 24 8.36 18.85 -1.80
N ALA A 25 8.11 17.74 -1.12
CA ALA A 25 8.76 16.49 -1.45
C ALA A 25 8.20 15.93 -2.77
N HIS A 26 9.09 15.39 -3.60
CA HIS A 26 8.72 14.72 -4.86
C HIS A 26 8.67 13.19 -4.70
N ALA A 27 9.27 12.67 -3.64
CA ALA A 27 9.32 11.26 -3.29
C ALA A 27 9.54 11.09 -1.79
N PHE A 28 9.28 9.88 -1.30
CA PHE A 28 9.57 9.48 0.07
C PHE A 28 10.16 8.07 0.05
N LYS A 29 10.89 7.72 1.11
CA LYS A 29 11.43 6.36 1.26
C LYS A 29 10.32 5.40 1.71
N LEU A 30 10.31 4.19 1.17
CA LEU A 30 9.25 3.21 1.41
C LEU A 30 9.14 2.77 2.89
N ASP A 31 10.24 2.83 3.66
CA ASP A 31 10.25 2.57 5.11
C ASP A 31 9.33 3.53 5.90
N THR A 32 8.98 4.68 5.32
CA THR A 32 8.01 5.62 5.89
C THR A 32 6.63 4.98 6.04
N LEU A 33 6.25 4.04 5.17
CA LEU A 33 4.95 3.35 5.26
C LEU A 33 4.78 2.61 6.59
N LEU A 34 5.87 2.07 7.14
CA LEU A 34 5.86 1.36 8.42
C LEU A 34 5.58 2.30 9.59
N LYS A 35 5.90 3.59 9.45
CA LYS A 35 5.79 4.61 10.51
C LYS A 35 4.42 5.29 10.55
N LEU A 36 3.59 5.12 9.51
CA LEU A 36 2.31 5.82 9.38
C LEU A 36 1.33 5.48 10.52
N VAL A 37 1.43 4.27 11.08
CA VAL A 37 0.59 3.81 12.19
C VAL A 37 1.04 4.39 13.54
N ASP A 38 2.31 4.73 13.68
CA ASP A 38 2.90 5.16 14.96
C ASP A 38 2.92 6.69 15.10
N ILE A 39 3.00 7.42 14.00
CA ILE A 39 3.00 8.89 14.01
C ILE A 39 1.59 9.38 14.30
N LYS A 40 1.41 10.01 15.47
CA LYS A 40 0.13 10.52 15.95
C LYS A 40 0.07 12.04 15.91
N GLY A 41 -1.15 12.57 15.73
CA GLY A 41 -1.45 13.98 15.89
C GLY A 41 -1.36 14.46 17.34
N THR A 42 -1.58 15.76 17.54
CA THR A 42 -1.58 16.39 18.87
C THR A 42 -2.64 15.83 19.82
N ASP A 43 -3.68 15.19 19.28
CA ASP A 43 -4.74 14.54 20.03
C ASP A 43 -4.34 13.14 20.57
N GLY A 44 -3.21 12.59 20.11
CA GLY A 44 -2.72 11.27 20.49
C GLY A 44 -3.59 10.09 20.03
N LYS A 45 -4.65 10.36 19.25
CA LYS A 45 -5.65 9.36 18.82
C LYS A 45 -5.56 9.12 17.33
N THR A 46 -5.53 10.19 16.54
CA THR A 46 -5.46 10.08 15.08
C THR A 46 -4.02 9.90 14.62
N THR A 47 -3.78 8.86 13.83
CA THR A 47 -2.47 8.56 13.24
C THR A 47 -2.36 9.13 11.83
N LEU A 48 -1.14 9.24 11.31
CA LEU A 48 -0.87 9.66 9.94
C LEU A 48 -1.57 8.76 8.92
N LEU A 49 -1.68 7.46 9.21
CA LEU A 49 -2.42 6.50 8.37
C LEU A 49 -3.90 6.89 8.20
N HIS A 50 -4.56 7.44 9.23
CA HIS A 50 -5.94 7.89 9.12
C HIS A 50 -6.08 9.02 8.08
N PHE A 51 -5.15 9.98 8.09
CA PHE A 51 -5.12 11.06 7.11
C PHE A 51 -4.86 10.55 5.69
N VAL A 52 -3.99 9.55 5.53
CA VAL A 52 -3.73 8.91 4.22
C VAL A 52 -4.99 8.23 3.69
N VAL A 53 -5.73 7.50 4.53
CA VAL A 53 -7.00 6.86 4.10
C VAL A 53 -8.02 7.92 3.71
N GLN A 54 -8.14 9.01 4.47
CA GLN A 54 -9.04 10.12 4.15
C GLN A 54 -8.65 10.79 2.82
N GLU A 55 -7.36 10.92 2.54
CA GLU A 55 -6.85 11.48 1.30
C GLU A 55 -7.17 10.58 0.10
N ILE A 56 -7.04 9.26 0.22
CA ILE A 56 -7.46 8.31 -0.81
C ILE A 56 -8.96 8.43 -1.09
N ILE A 57 -9.78 8.50 -0.03
CA ILE A 57 -11.24 8.67 -0.15
C ILE A 57 -11.57 9.96 -0.90
N ARG A 58 -10.88 11.05 -0.59
CA ARG A 58 -11.08 12.35 -1.25
C ARG A 58 -10.68 12.32 -2.72
N LEU A 59 -9.51 11.75 -3.04
CA LEU A 59 -9.00 11.67 -4.41
C LEU A 59 -9.89 10.78 -5.29
N GLU A 60 -10.27 9.60 -4.81
CA GLU A 60 -11.08 8.65 -5.58
C GLU A 60 -12.56 9.03 -5.63
N GLY A 61 -13.09 9.59 -4.54
CA GLY A 61 -14.46 10.09 -4.50
C GLY A 61 -14.69 11.25 -5.48
N SER A 62 -13.74 12.19 -5.55
CA SER A 62 -13.87 13.37 -6.43
C SER A 62 -13.77 13.04 -7.93
N CYS A 63 -13.10 11.95 -8.32
CA CYS A 63 -12.94 11.56 -9.73
C CYS A 63 -14.23 11.08 -10.38
N LEU A 64 -15.20 10.60 -9.60
CA LEU A 64 -16.46 10.03 -10.11
C LEU A 64 -17.56 11.09 -10.33
N PHE A 65 -17.42 12.29 -9.75
CA PHE A 65 -18.39 13.39 -9.86
C PHE A 65 -17.98 14.47 -10.87
N GLY A 66 -16.87 14.26 -11.58
CA GLY A 66 -16.25 15.23 -12.50
C GLY A 66 -16.87 15.35 -13.90
N THR A 67 -18.05 14.75 -14.13
CA THR A 67 -18.75 14.89 -15.42
C THR A 67 -20.21 15.19 -15.15
N ASN A 68 -20.65 16.42 -15.48
CA ASN A 68 -22.03 16.97 -15.44
C ASN A 68 -22.45 17.77 -14.20
N GLN A 69 -21.85 18.93 -13.98
CA GLN A 69 -22.50 20.02 -13.22
C GLN A 69 -22.33 21.35 -13.96
N ASN A 70 -22.91 21.45 -15.17
CA ASN A 70 -23.49 22.71 -15.59
C ASN A 70 -24.84 22.82 -14.89
N GLN A 71 -24.89 23.35 -13.67
CA GLN A 71 -26.10 23.98 -13.13
C GLN A 71 -25.80 24.77 -11.85
N THR A 72 -25.97 26.08 -12.03
CA THR A 72 -26.30 27.13 -11.07
C THR A 72 -27.33 26.67 -10.04
N ALA A 73 -27.25 27.24 -8.83
CA ALA A 73 -28.25 27.32 -7.75
C ALA A 73 -28.09 26.35 -6.56
N GLU A 74 -27.74 26.95 -5.41
CA GLU A 74 -28.05 26.58 -4.02
C GLU A 74 -27.97 25.09 -3.64
N LYS A 75 -26.80 24.65 -3.16
CA LYS A 75 -26.66 23.35 -2.49
C LYS A 75 -27.25 23.41 -1.09
N THR A 76 -28.43 22.80 -0.90
CA THR A 76 -29.03 22.53 0.41
C THR A 76 -28.11 21.64 1.25
N PRO A 77 -27.99 21.80 2.58
CA PRO A 77 -27.05 21.04 3.42
C PRO A 77 -27.15 19.50 3.32
N ILE A 78 -28.32 18.99 2.90
CA ILE A 78 -28.63 17.56 2.79
C ILE A 78 -27.92 16.92 1.58
N SER A 79 -27.80 17.63 0.44
CA SER A 79 -27.16 17.07 -0.77
C SER A 79 -25.65 16.98 -0.62
N ALA A 80 -25.03 17.98 0.02
CA ALA A 80 -23.60 17.94 0.35
C ALA A 80 -23.23 16.76 1.28
N PHE A 81 -24.13 16.40 2.20
CA PHE A 81 -23.95 15.28 3.13
C PHE A 81 -24.09 13.92 2.43
N GLN A 82 -25.03 13.79 1.48
CA GLN A 82 -25.17 12.60 0.66
C GLN A 82 -23.96 12.37 -0.23
N ASP A 83 -23.46 13.43 -0.87
CA ASP A 83 -22.23 13.37 -1.68
C ASP A 83 -21.03 12.87 -0.84
N GLU A 84 -20.88 13.36 0.40
CA GLU A 84 -19.80 12.93 1.31
C GLU A 84 -19.88 11.44 1.71
N VAL A 85 -21.09 10.94 1.98
CA VAL A 85 -21.32 9.53 2.31
C VAL A 85 -21.02 8.64 1.10
N GLU A 86 -21.40 9.04 -0.11
CA GLU A 86 -21.08 8.32 -1.33
C GLU A 86 -19.59 8.32 -1.64
N PHE A 87 -18.89 9.45 -1.51
CA PHE A 87 -17.44 9.53 -1.65
C PHE A 87 -16.73 8.59 -0.69
N ARG A 88 -17.19 8.54 0.55
CA ARG A 88 -16.65 7.63 1.56
C ARG A 88 -16.88 6.17 1.21
N LYS A 89 -18.05 5.82 0.68
CA LYS A 89 -18.37 4.46 0.25
C LYS A 89 -17.45 4.00 -0.89
N PHE A 90 -17.30 4.81 -1.93
CA PHE A 90 -16.43 4.47 -3.07
C PHE A 90 -14.96 4.44 -2.67
N GLY A 91 -14.49 5.46 -1.94
CA GLY A 91 -13.13 5.52 -1.45
C GLY A 91 -12.77 4.33 -0.54
N LEU A 92 -13.70 3.89 0.30
CA LEU A 92 -13.48 2.72 1.15
C LEU A 92 -13.47 1.41 0.33
N GLN A 93 -14.29 1.29 -0.71
CA GLN A 93 -14.24 0.15 -1.62
C GLN A 93 -12.87 0.07 -2.31
N VAL A 94 -12.33 1.20 -2.75
CA VAL A 94 -10.98 1.30 -3.31
C VAL A 94 -9.92 0.83 -2.31
N VAL A 95 -9.98 1.32 -1.07
CA VAL A 95 -9.06 0.91 0.00
C VAL A 95 -9.17 -0.59 0.30
N SER A 96 -10.37 -1.18 0.24
CA SER A 96 -10.58 -2.61 0.46
C SER A 96 -9.89 -3.50 -0.60
N GLY A 97 -9.75 -2.99 -1.83
CA GLY A 97 -9.04 -3.69 -2.91
C GLY A 97 -7.53 -3.77 -2.72
N LEU A 98 -6.95 -2.89 -1.89
CA LEU A 98 -5.50 -2.83 -1.65
C LEU A 98 -4.94 -4.14 -1.08
N CYS A 99 -5.69 -4.81 -0.20
CA CYS A 99 -5.30 -6.10 0.37
C CYS A 99 -5.11 -7.18 -0.72
N GLY A 100 -5.94 -7.16 -1.76
CA GLY A 100 -5.83 -8.07 -2.90
C GLY A 100 -4.60 -7.78 -3.74
N GLU A 101 -4.35 -6.50 -4.04
CA GLU A 101 -3.17 -6.08 -4.83
C GLU A 101 -1.84 -6.41 -4.12
N LEU A 102 -1.80 -6.27 -2.80
CA LEU A 102 -0.60 -6.52 -2.00
C LEU A 102 -0.51 -7.97 -1.50
N MET A 103 -1.32 -8.89 -2.02
CA MET A 103 -1.31 -10.29 -1.58
C MET A 103 0.06 -10.96 -1.75
N ASN A 104 0.73 -10.74 -2.89
CA ASN A 104 2.05 -11.33 -3.13
C ASN A 104 3.12 -10.70 -2.25
N VAL A 105 3.04 -9.38 -2.00
CA VAL A 105 3.92 -8.67 -1.06
C VAL A 105 3.74 -9.21 0.35
N LYS A 106 2.49 -9.42 0.79
CA LYS A 106 2.18 -10.01 2.10
C LYS A 106 2.75 -11.42 2.24
N LYS A 107 2.64 -12.25 1.20
CA LYS A 107 3.23 -13.60 1.20
C LYS A 107 4.74 -13.52 1.29
N ALA A 108 5.39 -12.71 0.46
CA ALA A 108 6.85 -12.55 0.45
C ALA A 108 7.39 -11.99 1.77
N ALA A 109 6.72 -10.99 2.36
CA ALA A 109 7.11 -10.41 3.64
C ALA A 109 6.95 -11.38 4.83
N ALA A 110 6.09 -12.39 4.70
CA ALA A 110 5.90 -13.43 5.69
C ALA A 110 6.85 -14.63 5.51
N MET A 111 7.63 -14.68 4.42
CA MET A 111 8.61 -15.74 4.21
C MET A 111 9.87 -15.47 5.03
N ASP A 112 10.31 -16.49 5.76
CA ASP A 112 11.59 -16.49 6.48
C ASP A 112 12.72 -16.86 5.51
N SER A 113 13.67 -15.94 5.30
CA SER A 113 14.78 -16.13 4.36
C SER A 113 15.77 -17.19 4.82
N ASP A 114 15.97 -17.31 6.13
CA ASP A 114 16.98 -18.20 6.71
C ASP A 114 16.47 -19.64 6.64
N VAL A 115 15.18 -19.84 6.92
CA VAL A 115 14.51 -21.13 6.72
C VAL A 115 14.57 -21.55 5.26
N LEU A 116 14.21 -20.65 4.32
CA LEU A 116 14.27 -20.96 2.88
C LEU A 116 15.69 -21.31 2.43
N SER A 117 16.69 -20.55 2.88
CA SER A 117 18.10 -20.79 2.57
C SER A 117 18.56 -22.17 3.05
N SER A 118 18.20 -22.54 4.28
CA SER A 118 18.48 -23.88 4.84
C SER A 118 17.85 -25.00 4.00
N GLU A 119 16.58 -24.86 3.62
CA GLU A 119 15.89 -25.89 2.83
C GLU A 119 16.48 -26.03 1.42
N VAL A 120 16.84 -24.91 0.78
CA VAL A 120 17.52 -24.93 -0.53
C VAL A 120 18.90 -25.58 -0.42
N ALA A 121 19.66 -25.32 0.66
CA ALA A 121 20.95 -25.95 0.89
C ALA A 121 20.84 -27.48 1.10
N LYS A 122 19.84 -27.93 1.87
CA LYS A 122 19.54 -29.37 2.05
C LYS A 122 19.18 -30.03 0.73
N LEU A 123 18.34 -29.38 -0.07
CA LEU A 123 17.96 -29.89 -1.39
C LEU A 123 19.16 -29.98 -2.34
N ALA A 124 20.01 -28.95 -2.38
CA ALA A 124 21.23 -28.94 -3.19
C ALA A 124 22.18 -30.08 -2.80
N SER A 125 22.41 -30.29 -1.49
CA SER A 125 23.21 -31.42 -1.00
C SER A 125 22.62 -32.76 -1.38
N GLY A 126 21.29 -32.90 -1.31
CA GLY A 126 20.57 -34.09 -1.78
C GLY A 126 20.77 -34.36 -3.27
N ILE A 127 20.67 -33.32 -4.11
CA ILE A 127 20.91 -33.43 -5.56
C ILE A 127 22.36 -33.85 -5.84
N THR A 128 23.35 -33.23 -5.18
CA THR A 128 24.76 -33.60 -5.34
C THR A 128 24.99 -35.08 -5.05
N LYS A 129 24.43 -35.59 -3.95
CA LYS A 129 24.52 -37.03 -3.59
C LYS A 129 23.89 -37.93 -4.64
N LEU A 130 22.75 -37.55 -5.21
CA LEU A 130 22.10 -38.32 -6.27
C LEU A 130 22.94 -38.34 -7.55
N THR A 131 23.54 -37.21 -7.92
CA THR A 131 24.44 -37.13 -9.08
C THR A 131 25.67 -38.00 -8.87
N GLU A 132 26.28 -38.00 -7.69
CA GLU A 132 27.40 -38.88 -7.34
C GLU A 132 27.04 -40.36 -7.55
N VAL A 133 25.90 -40.82 -7.03
CA VAL A 133 25.43 -42.20 -7.20
C VAL A 133 25.25 -42.56 -8.69
N LEU A 134 24.66 -41.68 -9.49
CA LEU A 134 24.46 -41.91 -10.92
C LEU A 134 25.79 -41.98 -11.69
N THR A 135 26.76 -41.15 -11.34
CA THR A 135 28.10 -41.21 -11.95
C THR A 135 28.86 -42.49 -11.60
N VAL A 136 28.70 -42.99 -10.36
CA VAL A 136 29.31 -44.25 -9.91
C VAL A 136 28.70 -45.46 -10.62
N GLN A 137 27.39 -45.47 -10.88
CA GLN A 137 26.74 -46.57 -11.62
C GLN A 137 27.07 -46.57 -13.12
N SER A 138 27.43 -45.42 -13.70
CA SER A 138 27.72 -45.29 -15.14
C SER A 138 29.18 -45.62 -15.50
N GLY A 139 30.09 -45.67 -14.51
CA GLY A 139 31.51 -45.99 -14.70
C GLY A 139 31.89 -47.46 -14.47
N GLY A 140 30.91 -48.34 -14.29
CA GLY A 140 31.10 -49.78 -14.08
C GLY A 140 30.79 -50.63 -15.31
N GLN A 141 31.48 -50.38 -16.43
CA GLN A 141 31.64 -51.31 -17.56
C GLN A 141 33.12 -51.50 -17.87
#